data_AF-A0A831VT90-F1
#
_entry.id   AF-A0A831VT90-F1
#
_cell.length_a   1.000
_cell.length_b   1.000
_cell.length_c   1.000
_cell.angle_alpha   90.00
_cell.angle_beta   90.00
_cell.angle_gamma   90.00
#
_symmetry.space_group_name_H-M   'P 1'
#
loop_
_entity.id
_entity.type
_entity.pdbx_description
1 polymer ?
#
loop_
_entity_poly.entity_id
_entity_poly.type
_entity_poly.pdbx_seq_one_letter_code
_entity_poly.pdbx_strand_id
1 'polypeptide(L)'
;ILVDMTNPHRAINFGTVVYGGNLVVFGGSKKVVSNGRKVYTNKVHIYSFSSGLWYELKSLSKEYETNGVLVNNTIYVIGGFDDRPLKEVRTYNIDTGENGEEAELFEEMSRPGLVCWRGIIYIFDNGKLLTYDTDMKVLKEYLIDFYVENANLTISKGSLYIIGGFKSKQFSKRPSQKMIRVNLNVLDRTRINRIKSF
;
A
#
# COMPACT_ATOMS: atom_id res chain seq x y z
N ILE A 1 -1.49 -21.01 21.84
CA ILE A 1 -0.69 -19.83 21.40
C ILE A 1 0.64 -20.37 20.91
N LEU A 2 0.91 -20.30 19.60
CA LEU A 2 2.20 -20.73 19.06
C LEU A 2 3.17 -19.55 19.19
N VAL A 3 4.19 -19.67 20.03
CA VAL A 3 5.22 -18.63 20.22
C VAL A 3 6.41 -19.01 19.33
N ASP A 4 6.65 -18.24 18.28
CA ASP A 4 7.83 -18.37 17.42
C ASP A 4 8.86 -17.30 17.82
N MET A 5 10.09 -17.72 18.13
CA MET A 5 11.20 -16.80 18.47
C MET A 5 11.85 -16.19 17.21
N THR A 6 11.38 -16.57 16.03
CA THR A 6 11.84 -16.07 14.75
C THR A 6 10.70 -15.40 13.99
N ASN A 7 11.01 -14.47 13.08
CA ASN A 7 9.99 -13.82 12.25
C ASN A 7 9.27 -14.89 11.39
N PRO A 8 7.98 -15.21 11.67
CA PRO A 8 7.25 -16.23 10.93
C PRO A 8 6.85 -15.75 9.53
N HIS A 9 6.90 -14.44 9.28
CA HIS A 9 6.54 -13.80 8.03
C HIS A 9 7.71 -13.83 7.03
N ARG A 10 8.06 -15.02 6.55
CA ARG A 10 9.14 -15.22 5.55
C ARG A 10 8.66 -14.92 4.12
N ALA A 11 8.40 -13.65 3.84
CA ALA A 11 8.03 -13.15 2.53
C ALA A 11 8.88 -11.95 2.13
N ILE A 12 8.91 -11.60 0.85
CA ILE A 12 9.33 -10.28 0.37
C ILE A 12 8.10 -9.54 -0.14
N ASN A 13 8.24 -8.23 -0.36
CA ASN A 13 7.18 -7.46 -1.01
C ASN A 13 5.84 -7.51 -0.24
N PHE A 14 5.89 -7.70 1.07
CA PHE A 14 4.78 -7.62 2.02
C PHE A 14 4.48 -6.16 2.40
N GLY A 15 3.32 -5.93 2.98
CA GLY A 15 2.93 -4.65 3.60
C GLY A 15 3.18 -4.64 5.10
N THR A 16 3.36 -3.44 5.66
CA THR A 16 3.55 -3.24 7.10
C THR A 16 2.82 -2.00 7.60
N VAL A 17 2.21 -2.08 8.78
CA VAL A 17 1.67 -0.93 9.52
C VAL A 17 1.98 -1.05 11.01
N VAL A 18 1.90 0.06 11.75
CA VAL A 18 1.99 0.07 13.21
C VAL A 18 0.60 0.31 13.78
N TYR A 19 0.13 -0.58 14.65
CA TYR A 19 -1.19 -0.49 15.30
C TYR A 19 -1.09 -0.91 16.76
N GLY A 20 -1.60 -0.07 17.68
CA GLY A 20 -1.67 -0.39 19.11
C GLY A 20 -0.32 -0.73 19.76
N GLY A 21 0.79 -0.15 19.29
CA GLY A 21 2.13 -0.50 19.79
C GLY A 21 2.70 -1.83 19.27
N ASN A 22 2.18 -2.32 18.15
CA ASN A 22 2.64 -3.54 17.49
C ASN A 22 2.94 -3.28 16.01
N LEU A 23 3.84 -4.07 15.43
CA LEU A 23 4.06 -4.12 13.99
C LEU A 23 3.15 -5.20 13.38
N VAL A 24 2.30 -4.82 12.42
CA VAL A 24 1.50 -5.77 11.63
C VAL A 24 2.17 -5.97 10.27
N VAL A 25 2.36 -7.23 9.87
CA VAL A 25 3.02 -7.63 8.63
C VAL A 25 2.09 -8.55 7.84
N PHE A 26 1.88 -8.28 6.55
CA PHE A 26 0.85 -8.97 5.76
C PHE A 26 1.20 -9.12 4.28
N GLY A 27 0.73 -10.22 3.67
CA GLY A 27 0.88 -10.47 2.24
C GLY A 27 2.30 -10.82 1.79
N GLY A 28 2.62 -10.61 0.51
CA GLY A 28 3.97 -10.83 -0.03
C GLY A 28 4.16 -12.16 -0.74
N SER A 29 5.37 -12.38 -1.27
CA SER A 29 5.78 -13.60 -1.96
C SER A 29 6.85 -14.36 -1.19
N LYS A 30 6.71 -15.68 -1.13
CA LYS A 30 7.56 -16.58 -0.32
C LYS A 30 8.68 -17.22 -1.15
N LYS A 31 8.39 -17.59 -2.39
CA LYS A 31 9.34 -18.23 -3.30
C LYS A 31 8.91 -18.08 -4.76
N VAL A 32 9.84 -18.33 -5.66
CA VAL A 32 9.60 -18.50 -7.09
C VAL A 32 9.76 -19.98 -7.42
N VAL A 33 8.80 -20.56 -8.13
CA VAL A 33 8.87 -21.96 -8.59
C VAL A 33 9.53 -22.05 -9.98
N SER A 34 9.86 -23.26 -10.44
CA SER A 34 10.67 -23.49 -11.65
C SER A 34 10.12 -22.86 -12.93
N ASN A 35 8.80 -22.66 -13.04
CA ASN A 35 8.16 -22.00 -14.18
C ASN A 35 8.14 -20.46 -14.08
N GLY A 36 8.86 -19.87 -13.11
CA GLY A 36 8.92 -18.41 -12.90
C GLY A 36 7.75 -17.83 -12.11
N ARG A 37 6.74 -18.63 -11.76
CA ARG A 37 5.59 -18.16 -10.98
C ARG A 37 5.97 -17.94 -9.52
N LYS A 38 5.43 -16.88 -8.92
CA LYS A 38 5.59 -16.61 -7.48
C LYS A 38 4.56 -17.37 -6.66
N VAL A 39 4.96 -17.83 -5.49
CA VAL A 39 4.05 -18.37 -4.48
C VAL A 39 3.82 -17.29 -3.43
N TYR A 40 2.60 -16.79 -3.37
CA TYR A 40 2.20 -15.71 -2.49
C TYR A 40 1.77 -16.23 -1.10
N THR A 41 1.55 -15.31 -0.17
CA THR A 41 0.91 -15.61 1.11
C THR A 41 -0.16 -14.57 1.41
N ASN A 42 -1.23 -15.02 2.05
CA ASN A 42 -2.26 -14.16 2.63
C ASN A 42 -2.14 -14.05 4.16
N LYS A 43 -1.05 -14.54 4.74
CA LYS A 43 -0.86 -14.55 6.19
C LYS A 43 -0.71 -13.13 6.72
N VAL A 44 -1.20 -12.92 7.92
CA VAL A 44 -1.04 -11.69 8.69
C VAL A 44 -0.40 -12.07 10.02
N HIS A 45 0.71 -11.43 10.34
CA HIS A 45 1.39 -11.62 11.62
C HIS A 45 1.50 -10.28 12.34
N ILE A 46 1.45 -10.32 13.67
CA ILE A 46 1.64 -9.16 14.53
C ILE A 46 2.82 -9.43 15.46
N TYR A 47 3.73 -8.45 15.55
CA TYR A 47 4.85 -8.45 16.47
C TYR A 47 4.61 -7.42 17.57
N SER A 48 4.54 -7.89 18.81
CA SER A 48 4.37 -7.03 19.97
C SER A 48 5.70 -6.41 20.38
N PHE A 49 5.77 -5.07 20.35
CA PHE A 49 6.97 -4.36 20.82
C PHE A 49 7.17 -4.49 22.34
N SER A 50 6.11 -4.77 23.09
CA SER A 50 6.18 -4.91 24.55
C SER A 50 6.67 -6.29 24.99
N SER A 51 6.22 -7.36 24.35
CA SER A 51 6.60 -8.74 24.72
C SER A 51 7.72 -9.33 23.86
N GLY A 52 7.99 -8.75 22.69
CA GLY A 52 8.94 -9.30 21.73
C GLY A 52 8.44 -10.59 21.04
N LEU A 53 7.13 -10.87 21.11
CA LEU A 53 6.53 -12.10 20.58
C LEU A 53 5.75 -11.85 19.29
N TRP A 54 5.73 -12.86 18.43
CA TRP A 54 4.91 -12.92 17.24
C TRP A 54 3.60 -13.68 17.48
N TYR A 55 2.54 -13.23 16.82
CA TYR A 55 1.24 -13.89 16.79
C TYR A 55 0.70 -13.91 15.36
N GLU A 56 -0.01 -14.97 14.99
CA GLU A 56 -0.73 -15.05 13.72
C GLU A 56 -2.16 -14.52 13.90
N LEU A 57 -2.58 -13.63 12.99
CA LEU A 57 -3.96 -13.15 12.89
C LEU A 57 -4.69 -13.87 11.75
N LYS A 58 -6.00 -13.63 11.64
CA LYS A 58 -6.81 -14.13 10.52
C LYS A 58 -6.21 -13.68 9.19
N SER A 59 -6.08 -14.59 8.24
CA SER A 59 -5.52 -14.29 6.91
C SER A 59 -6.37 -13.29 6.11
N LEU A 60 -5.73 -12.61 5.16
CA LEU A 60 -6.39 -11.89 4.08
C LEU A 60 -7.20 -12.87 3.20
N SER A 61 -8.27 -12.39 2.55
CA SER A 61 -9.05 -13.20 1.59
C SER A 61 -8.31 -13.55 0.30
N LYS A 62 -7.18 -12.90 0.00
CA LYS A 62 -6.39 -13.14 -1.21
C LYS A 62 -4.90 -13.06 -0.89
N GLU A 63 -4.10 -13.86 -1.58
CA GLU A 63 -2.64 -13.93 -1.46
C GLU A 63 -1.98 -13.22 -2.63
N TYR A 64 -1.17 -12.20 -2.34
CA TYR A 64 -0.51 -11.36 -3.35
C TYR A 64 0.58 -10.51 -2.71
N GLU A 65 1.52 -10.02 -3.51
CA GLU A 65 2.43 -8.96 -3.07
C GLU A 65 1.66 -7.66 -2.91
N THR A 66 1.90 -6.96 -1.80
CA THR A 66 0.99 -5.87 -1.43
C THR A 66 1.66 -4.76 -0.64
N ASN A 67 0.91 -3.67 -0.46
CA ASN A 67 1.20 -2.55 0.41
C ASN A 67 -0.13 -1.98 0.95
N GLY A 68 -0.08 -1.26 2.07
CA GLY A 68 -1.28 -0.67 2.62
C GLY A 68 -1.01 0.43 3.64
N VAL A 69 -2.08 1.12 4.03
CA VAL A 69 -2.04 2.17 5.04
C VAL A 69 -3.10 1.94 6.10
N LEU A 70 -2.82 2.35 7.32
CA LEU A 70 -3.74 2.24 8.44
C LEU A 70 -4.67 3.46 8.50
N VAL A 71 -5.96 3.20 8.64
CA VAL A 71 -6.98 4.19 9.00
C VAL A 71 -7.74 3.64 10.19
N ASN A 72 -7.58 4.27 11.35
CA ASN A 72 -8.05 3.75 12.64
C ASN A 72 -7.51 2.34 12.92
N ASN A 73 -8.37 1.31 12.91
CA ASN A 73 -8.03 -0.11 13.08
C ASN A 73 -8.12 -0.92 11.78
N THR A 74 -8.31 -0.26 10.65
CA THR A 74 -8.50 -0.90 9.34
C THR A 74 -7.32 -0.61 8.42
N ILE A 75 -6.73 -1.67 7.88
CA ILE A 75 -5.69 -1.59 6.85
C ILE A 75 -6.39 -1.48 5.50
N TYR A 76 -6.04 -0.43 4.76
CA TYR A 76 -6.39 -0.24 3.36
C TYR A 76 -5.27 -0.78 2.49
N VAL A 77 -5.54 -1.91 1.86
CA VAL A 77 -4.63 -2.64 0.96
C VAL A 77 -4.94 -2.21 -0.47
N ILE A 78 -4.01 -1.53 -1.13
CA ILE A 78 -4.29 -0.79 -2.37
C ILE A 78 -3.44 -1.31 -3.52
N GLY A 79 -4.12 -1.80 -4.57
CA GLY A 79 -3.48 -2.44 -5.70
C GLY A 79 -2.77 -3.73 -5.28
N GLY A 80 -1.55 -3.93 -5.75
CA GLY A 80 -0.74 -5.12 -5.46
C GLY A 80 -0.44 -5.94 -6.71
N PHE A 81 0.12 -7.12 -6.51
CA PHE A 81 0.59 -7.97 -7.61
C PHE A 81 0.36 -9.47 -7.35
N ASP A 82 -0.39 -10.12 -8.23
CA ASP A 82 -0.71 -11.55 -8.23
C ASP A 82 -0.41 -12.22 -9.59
N ASP A 83 0.81 -12.01 -10.10
CA ASP A 83 1.24 -12.29 -11.48
C ASP A 83 0.79 -11.22 -12.49
N ARG A 84 -0.08 -10.30 -12.07
CA ARG A 84 -0.41 -9.04 -12.74
C ARG A 84 -0.63 -7.91 -11.71
N PRO A 85 -0.51 -6.63 -12.08
CA PRO A 85 -0.91 -5.53 -11.22
C PRO A 85 -2.43 -5.57 -10.93
N LEU A 86 -2.84 -5.01 -9.79
CA LEU A 86 -4.21 -5.04 -9.29
C LEU A 86 -4.83 -3.65 -9.19
N LYS A 87 -6.16 -3.58 -9.24
CA LYS A 87 -6.93 -2.33 -9.10
C LYS A 87 -7.68 -2.24 -7.78
N GLU A 88 -7.85 -3.36 -7.10
CA GLU A 88 -8.71 -3.47 -5.94
C GLU A 88 -8.15 -2.64 -4.77
N VAL A 89 -9.05 -1.91 -4.10
CA VAL A 89 -8.83 -1.33 -2.77
C VAL A 89 -9.59 -2.21 -1.80
N ARG A 90 -8.84 -2.95 -0.98
CA ARG A 90 -9.38 -3.91 -0.02
C ARG A 90 -9.14 -3.45 1.40
N THR A 91 -10.05 -3.82 2.29
CA THR A 91 -9.91 -3.54 3.72
C THR A 91 -9.62 -4.80 4.52
N TYR A 92 -8.92 -4.61 5.63
CA TYR A 92 -8.69 -5.62 6.65
C TYR A 92 -8.76 -4.96 8.03
N ASN A 93 -9.80 -5.27 8.81
CA ASN A 93 -9.90 -4.84 10.19
C ASN A 93 -8.97 -5.69 11.06
N ILE A 94 -8.06 -5.07 11.80
CA ILE A 94 -7.02 -5.78 12.56
C ILE A 94 -7.62 -6.51 13.77
N ASP A 95 -8.67 -5.97 14.38
CA ASP A 95 -9.27 -6.51 15.60
C ASP A 95 -10.18 -7.72 15.29
N THR A 96 -10.96 -7.66 14.20
CA THR A 96 -11.94 -8.69 13.83
C THR A 96 -11.46 -9.64 12.74
N GLY A 97 -10.44 -9.23 11.97
CA GLY A 97 -10.01 -9.91 10.75
C GLY A 97 -11.07 -9.90 9.65
N GLU A 98 -12.09 -9.04 9.75
CA GLU A 98 -13.03 -8.79 8.66
C GLU A 98 -12.30 -8.14 7.49
N ASN A 99 -12.62 -8.57 6.29
CA ASN A 99 -11.95 -8.12 5.09
C ASN A 99 -12.89 -8.18 3.89
N GLY A 100 -12.71 -7.24 2.98
CA GLY A 100 -13.59 -7.05 1.84
C GLY A 100 -12.98 -6.12 0.81
N GLU A 101 -13.65 -6.00 -0.32
CA GLU A 101 -13.35 -4.99 -1.32
C GLU A 101 -14.18 -3.74 -1.00
N GLU A 102 -13.55 -2.57 -1.05
CA GLU A 102 -14.19 -1.29 -0.73
C GLU A 102 -14.25 -0.34 -1.93
N ALA A 103 -13.24 -0.39 -2.80
CA ALA A 103 -13.19 0.44 -4.00
C ALA A 103 -12.28 -0.17 -5.08
N GLU A 104 -12.19 0.50 -6.23
CA GLU A 104 -11.34 0.11 -7.34
C GLU A 104 -10.60 1.33 -7.91
N LEU A 105 -9.29 1.23 -8.10
CA LEU A 105 -8.48 2.25 -8.77
C LEU A 105 -8.89 2.42 -10.23
N PHE A 106 -8.64 3.60 -10.81
CA PHE A 106 -8.89 3.81 -12.23
C PHE A 106 -8.02 2.90 -13.12
N GLU A 107 -6.81 2.59 -12.66
CA GLU A 107 -5.83 1.77 -13.34
C GLU A 107 -5.10 0.86 -12.36
N GLU A 108 -4.53 -0.22 -12.88
CA GLU A 108 -3.84 -1.21 -12.09
C GLU A 108 -2.49 -0.67 -11.59
N MET A 109 -2.18 -0.90 -10.31
CA MET A 109 -0.95 -0.40 -9.66
C MET A 109 -0.31 -1.52 -8.86
N SER A 110 0.93 -1.89 -9.21
CA SER A 110 1.60 -3.05 -8.61
C SER A 110 2.08 -2.80 -7.19
N ARG A 111 2.69 -1.63 -6.96
CA ARG A 111 3.23 -1.22 -5.65
C ARG A 111 3.22 0.30 -5.57
N PRO A 112 2.02 0.92 -5.54
CA PRO A 112 1.93 2.36 -5.44
C PRO A 112 2.55 2.83 -4.12
N GLY A 113 3.06 4.05 -4.13
CA GLY A 113 3.43 4.73 -2.91
C GLY A 113 2.18 5.21 -2.19
N LEU A 114 2.14 5.06 -0.86
CA LEU A 114 0.95 5.30 -0.06
C LEU A 114 1.25 6.13 1.19
N VAL A 115 0.34 7.02 1.56
CA VAL A 115 0.30 7.66 2.89
C VAL A 115 -1.13 8.06 3.22
N CYS A 116 -1.53 7.95 4.49
CA CYS A 116 -2.82 8.44 4.96
C CYS A 116 -2.64 9.73 5.78
N TRP A 117 -3.51 10.70 5.58
CA TRP A 117 -3.63 11.88 6.44
C TRP A 117 -5.10 12.30 6.57
N ARG A 118 -5.59 12.33 7.82
CA ARG A 118 -6.96 12.75 8.15
C ARG A 118 -8.06 12.03 7.35
N GLY A 119 -7.95 10.70 7.23
CA GLY A 119 -8.93 9.89 6.47
C GLY A 119 -8.78 9.98 4.95
N ILE A 120 -7.82 10.76 4.43
CA ILE A 120 -7.51 10.79 3.00
C ILE A 120 -6.27 9.96 2.74
N ILE A 121 -6.41 8.94 1.89
CA ILE A 121 -5.31 8.12 1.42
C ILE A 121 -4.77 8.71 0.13
N TYR A 122 -3.48 9.07 0.13
CA TYR A 122 -2.74 9.52 -1.04
C TYR A 122 -2.03 8.32 -1.65
N ILE A 123 -2.21 8.14 -2.95
CA ILE A 123 -1.73 7.00 -3.72
C ILE A 123 -0.97 7.57 -4.90
N PHE A 124 0.28 7.17 -5.12
CA PHE A 124 1.03 7.63 -6.27
C PHE A 124 1.68 6.47 -7.01
N ASP A 125 1.50 6.49 -8.32
CA ASP A 125 2.24 5.62 -9.23
C ASP A 125 2.39 6.28 -10.60
N ASN A 126 3.62 6.28 -11.11
CA ASN A 126 3.98 6.66 -12.47
C ASN A 126 3.27 7.91 -13.04
N GLY A 127 3.37 9.04 -12.33
CA GLY A 127 2.81 10.33 -12.77
C GLY A 127 1.33 10.54 -12.42
N LYS A 128 0.69 9.58 -11.75
CA LYS A 128 -0.67 9.69 -11.25
C LYS A 128 -0.62 9.83 -9.73
N LEU A 129 -1.18 10.93 -9.23
CA LEU A 129 -1.47 11.10 -7.81
C LEU A 129 -2.98 10.96 -7.61
N LEU A 130 -3.40 10.00 -6.81
CA LEU A 130 -4.79 9.79 -6.45
C LEU A 130 -5.00 10.13 -4.97
N THR A 131 -6.21 10.58 -4.67
CA THR A 131 -6.69 10.74 -3.29
C THR A 131 -7.96 9.92 -3.13
N TYR A 132 -8.01 9.06 -2.11
CA TYR A 132 -9.20 8.34 -1.72
C TYR A 132 -9.68 8.85 -0.35
N ASP A 133 -10.86 9.44 -0.32
CA ASP A 133 -11.53 9.85 0.91
C ASP A 133 -12.26 8.64 1.51
N THR A 134 -11.82 8.16 2.68
CA THR A 134 -12.38 6.96 3.29
C THR A 134 -13.77 7.16 3.87
N ASP A 135 -14.20 8.39 4.11
CA ASP A 135 -15.52 8.68 4.67
C ASP A 135 -16.53 8.93 3.54
N MET A 136 -16.15 9.79 2.58
CA MET A 136 -16.99 10.10 1.42
C MET A 136 -16.97 9.02 0.34
N LYS A 137 -16.01 8.07 0.42
CA LYS A 137 -15.79 7.01 -0.59
C LYS A 137 -15.57 7.57 -1.99
N VAL A 138 -14.82 8.68 -2.09
CA VAL A 138 -14.53 9.36 -3.36
C VAL A 138 -13.06 9.21 -3.71
N LEU A 139 -12.80 8.69 -4.91
CA LEU A 139 -11.48 8.60 -5.54
C LEU A 139 -11.33 9.74 -6.55
N LYS A 140 -10.26 10.53 -6.42
CA LYS A 140 -9.86 11.57 -7.39
C LYS A 140 -8.46 11.28 -7.91
N GLU A 141 -8.21 11.64 -9.17
CA GLU A 141 -6.90 11.55 -9.80
C GLU A 141 -6.41 12.92 -10.26
N TYR A 142 -5.11 13.14 -10.12
CA TYR A 142 -4.35 14.29 -10.55
C TYR A 142 -3.12 13.82 -11.34
N LEU A 143 -2.72 14.59 -12.35
CA LEU A 143 -1.53 14.31 -13.15
C LEU A 143 -0.35 15.12 -12.61
N ILE A 144 0.78 14.44 -12.42
CA ILE A 144 2.05 15.04 -12.00
C ILE A 144 3.11 14.66 -13.03
N ASP A 145 3.92 15.64 -13.45
CA ASP A 145 5.05 15.43 -14.36
C ASP A 145 6.23 14.75 -13.64
N PHE A 146 5.99 13.53 -13.16
CA PHE A 146 6.95 12.69 -12.45
C PHE A 146 6.63 11.22 -12.65
N TYR A 147 7.21 10.65 -13.69
CA TYR A 147 6.95 9.27 -14.10
C TYR A 147 7.98 8.34 -13.45
N VAL A 148 7.68 7.87 -12.24
CA VAL A 148 8.45 6.85 -11.50
C VAL A 148 7.51 5.83 -10.84
N GLU A 149 7.95 4.59 -10.78
CA GLU A 149 7.30 3.50 -10.06
C GLU A 149 7.90 3.37 -8.65
N ASN A 150 7.14 2.79 -7.72
CA ASN A 150 7.57 2.45 -6.35
C ASN A 150 8.18 3.64 -5.58
N ALA A 151 7.66 4.86 -5.78
CA ALA A 151 8.05 5.99 -4.95
C ALA A 151 7.50 5.82 -3.52
N ASN A 152 8.18 6.42 -2.54
CA ASN A 152 7.69 6.50 -1.16
C ASN A 152 6.96 7.83 -0.93
N LEU A 153 5.98 7.83 -0.05
CA LEU A 153 5.17 9.01 0.27
C LEU A 153 5.26 9.33 1.75
N THR A 154 5.39 10.60 2.08
CA THR A 154 5.26 11.08 3.45
C THR A 154 4.60 12.45 3.48
N ILE A 155 3.97 12.80 4.59
CA ILE A 155 3.35 14.11 4.78
C ILE A 155 4.05 14.83 5.93
N SER A 156 4.44 16.07 5.68
CA SER A 156 5.01 16.94 6.70
C SER A 156 4.62 18.40 6.43
N LYS A 157 4.26 19.13 7.49
CA LYS A 157 3.96 20.57 7.44
C LYS A 157 2.98 20.94 6.30
N GLY A 158 1.88 20.18 6.16
CA GLY A 158 0.84 20.43 5.16
C GLY A 158 1.25 20.15 3.71
N SER A 159 2.34 19.41 3.49
CA SER A 159 2.81 19.03 2.16
C SER A 159 2.99 17.52 2.06
N LEU A 160 2.60 16.97 0.91
CA LEU A 160 2.92 15.61 0.49
C LEU A 160 4.30 15.61 -0.19
N TYR A 161 5.14 14.65 0.18
CA TYR A 161 6.45 14.42 -0.41
C TYR A 161 6.44 13.07 -1.11
N ILE A 162 6.78 13.07 -2.40
CA ILE A 162 6.94 11.88 -3.23
C ILE A 162 8.44 11.71 -3.45
N ILE A 163 9.01 10.62 -2.95
CA ILE A 163 10.47 10.45 -2.81
C ILE A 163 10.92 9.20 -3.55
N GLY A 164 11.97 9.34 -4.36
CA GLY A 164 12.70 8.22 -4.92
C GLY A 164 11.94 7.51 -6.03
N GLY A 165 11.83 6.19 -5.92
CA GLY A 165 11.29 5.31 -6.96
C GLY A 165 12.30 5.01 -8.07
N PHE A 166 11.82 4.42 -9.16
CA PHE A 166 12.64 4.14 -10.34
C PHE A 166 11.86 4.32 -11.64
N LYS A 167 12.60 4.53 -12.72
CA LYS A 167 12.07 4.47 -14.08
C LYS A 167 12.34 3.09 -14.67
N SER A 168 11.30 2.40 -15.09
CA SER A 168 11.42 1.16 -15.84
C SER A 168 11.57 1.43 -17.33
N LYS A 169 12.52 0.74 -17.95
CA LYS A 169 12.61 0.52 -19.40
C LYS A 169 12.69 -0.98 -19.64
N GLN A 170 12.45 -1.42 -20.87
CA GLN A 170 12.39 -2.84 -21.26
C GLN A 170 13.54 -3.71 -20.69
N PHE A 171 14.75 -3.17 -20.56
CA PHE A 171 15.93 -3.90 -20.08
C PHE A 171 16.65 -3.24 -18.90
N SER A 172 16.07 -2.21 -18.28
CA SER A 172 16.77 -1.50 -17.20
C SER A 172 15.81 -0.84 -16.22
N LYS A 173 16.16 -0.88 -14.94
CA LYS A 173 15.57 -0.02 -13.91
C LYS A 173 16.59 1.04 -13.50
N ARG A 174 16.20 2.31 -13.57
CA ARG A 174 17.06 3.43 -13.16
C ARG A 174 16.47 4.08 -11.90
N PRO A 175 17.16 4.02 -10.74
CA PRO A 175 16.66 4.67 -9.54
C PRO A 175 16.59 6.18 -9.73
N SER A 176 15.62 6.81 -9.10
CA SER A 176 15.45 8.24 -9.05
C SER A 176 15.91 8.74 -7.68
N GLN A 177 16.76 9.77 -7.66
CA GLN A 177 17.11 10.51 -6.45
C GLN A 177 16.21 11.73 -6.20
N LYS A 178 15.19 11.92 -7.06
CA LYS A 178 14.32 13.11 -7.00
C LYS A 178 13.32 12.99 -5.86
N MET A 179 12.97 14.16 -5.33
CA MET A 179 11.86 14.36 -4.41
C MET A 179 10.97 15.46 -4.96
N ILE A 180 9.66 15.23 -4.94
CA ILE A 180 8.65 16.23 -5.30
C ILE A 180 7.84 16.57 -4.07
N ARG A 181 7.58 17.85 -3.89
CA ARG A 181 6.70 18.38 -2.86
C ARG A 181 5.41 18.87 -3.51
N VAL A 182 4.28 18.38 -3.03
CA VAL A 182 2.93 18.82 -3.40
C VAL A 182 2.32 19.51 -2.19
N ASN A 183 1.94 20.78 -2.33
CA ASN A 183 1.24 21.50 -1.26
C ASN A 183 -0.23 21.05 -1.23
N LEU A 184 -0.71 20.55 -0.09
CA LEU A 184 -2.05 19.99 0.02
C LEU A 184 -3.14 21.05 -0.19
N ASN A 185 -2.94 22.28 0.29
CA ASN A 185 -3.90 23.38 0.07
C ASN A 185 -4.03 23.76 -1.41
N VAL A 186 -2.97 23.56 -2.19
CA VAL A 186 -2.98 23.78 -3.65
C VAL A 186 -3.63 22.59 -4.36
N LEU A 187 -3.34 21.37 -3.91
CA LEU A 187 -3.92 20.15 -4.46
C LEU A 187 -5.46 20.18 -4.38
N ASP A 188 -6.03 20.67 -3.27
CA ASP A 188 -7.48 20.80 -3.08
C ASP A 188 -8.17 21.68 -4.14
N ARG A 189 -7.42 22.58 -4.77
CA ARG A 189 -7.89 23.50 -5.82
C ARG A 189 -7.37 23.12 -7.20
N THR A 190 -6.58 22.06 -7.30
CA THR A 190 -5.98 21.60 -8.54
C THR A 190 -7.05 20.92 -9.38
N ARG A 191 -7.00 21.11 -10.70
CA ARG A 191 -7.91 20.46 -11.64
C ARG A 191 -7.82 18.95 -11.50
N ILE A 192 -8.97 18.32 -11.26
CA ILE A 192 -9.11 16.86 -11.20
C ILE A 192 -9.09 16.31 -12.63
N ASN A 193 -8.32 15.22 -12.84
CA ASN A 193 -8.28 14.50 -14.11
C ASN A 193 -9.42 13.48 -14.23
N ARG A 194 -9.64 12.68 -13.19
CA ARG A 194 -10.74 11.71 -13.08
C ARG A 194 -11.31 11.69 -11.67
N ILE A 195 -12.60 11.37 -11.54
CA ILE A 195 -13.30 11.23 -10.26
C ILE A 195 -14.28 10.05 -10.33
N LYS A 196 -14.39 9.29 -9.24
CA LYS A 196 -15.37 8.20 -9.07
C LYS A 196 -15.77 8.09 -7.60
N SER A 197 -17.04 7.77 -7.35
CA SER A 197 -17.58 7.48 -6.01
C SER A 197 -17.95 6.00 -5.90
N PHE A 198 -17.94 5.46 -4.68
CA PHE A 198 -18.22 4.05 -4.36
C PHE A 198 -19.33 3.93 -3.31
#